data_AF-A0A950J6R2-F1
#
_entry.id   AF-A0A950J6R2-F1
#
_cell.length_a   1.000
_cell.length_b   1.000
_cell.length_c   1.000
_cell.angle_alpha   90.00
_cell.angle_beta   90.00
_cell.angle_gamma   90.00
#
_symmetry.space_group_name_H-M   'P 1'
#
loop_
_entity.id
_entity.type
_entity.pdbx_description
1 polymer ?
#
loop_
_entity_poly.entity_id
_entity_poly.type
_entity_poly.pdbx_seq_one_letter_code
_entity_poly.pdbx_strand_id
1 'polypeptide(L)'
;MAEKALDQPVHLNIHPDEPVRSLDAAAKIIHRHTAGRVDEKAQAVLRAIADASSPRGVAAASGAFRRWAKEEGLLLVPPEDDASSR
;
A
#
# COMPACT_ATOMS: atom_id res chain seq x y z
N MET A 1 -4.70 8.38 -18.37
CA MET A 1 -5.06 7.22 -17.53
C MET A 1 -5.63 7.79 -16.24
N ALA A 2 -6.81 7.36 -15.79
CA ALA A 2 -7.41 7.93 -14.57
C ALA A 2 -6.57 7.50 -13.36
N GLU A 3 -6.03 8.47 -12.63
CA GLU A 3 -5.32 8.22 -11.38
C GLU A 3 -6.33 7.70 -10.35
N LYS A 4 -6.27 6.40 -10.04
CA LYS A 4 -7.10 5.78 -9.01
C LYS A 4 -6.49 6.10 -7.65
N ALA A 5 -6.92 7.22 -7.07
CA ALA A 5 -6.52 7.62 -5.73
C ALA A 5 -6.85 6.51 -4.71
N LEU A 6 -5.97 6.31 -3.74
CA LEU A 6 -6.24 5.46 -2.59
C LEU A 6 -7.32 6.12 -1.73
N ASP A 7 -8.12 5.31 -1.06
CA ASP A 7 -9.13 5.78 -0.10
C ASP A 7 -8.49 6.55 1.07
N GLN A 8 -7.30 6.10 1.49
CA GLN A 8 -6.48 6.76 2.50
C GLN A 8 -5.00 6.74 2.10
N PRO A 9 -4.23 7.81 2.42
CA PRO A 9 -2.80 7.82 2.22
C PRO A 9 -2.11 6.75 3.09
N VAL A 10 -1.16 6.02 2.51
CA VAL A 10 -0.33 5.02 3.22
C VAL A 10 1.08 5.56 3.37
N HIS A 11 1.53 5.75 4.61
CA HIS A 11 2.89 6.18 4.92
C HIS A 11 3.80 4.95 5.02
N LEU A 12 4.97 5.02 4.40
CA LEU A 12 5.93 3.90 4.35
C LEU A 12 7.29 4.33 4.88
N ASN A 13 7.95 3.47 5.65
CA ASN A 13 9.29 3.70 6.22
C ASN A 13 10.36 3.90 5.15
N ILE A 14 10.18 3.26 4.00
CA ILE A 14 11.09 3.36 2.85
C ILE A 14 10.86 4.64 2.02
N HIS A 15 9.82 5.41 2.34
CA HIS A 15 9.48 6.66 1.67
C HIS A 15 8.77 7.61 2.65
N PRO A 16 9.46 8.05 3.72
CA PRO A 16 8.82 8.77 4.82
C PRO A 16 8.33 10.17 4.41
N ASP A 17 8.95 10.78 3.40
CA ASP A 17 8.67 12.14 2.94
C ASP A 17 7.39 12.26 2.10
N GLU A 18 6.92 11.18 1.48
CA GLU A 18 5.73 11.22 0.63
C GLU A 18 4.82 10.01 0.89
N PRO A 19 3.59 10.22 1.39
CA PRO A 19 2.63 9.15 1.51
C PRO A 19 2.18 8.67 0.14
N VAL A 20 1.99 7.36 0.01
CA VAL A 20 1.38 6.76 -1.17
C VAL A 20 -0.09 7.18 -1.19
N ARG A 21 -0.51 7.88 -2.25
CA ARG A 21 -1.88 8.41 -2.42
C ARG A 21 -2.64 7.80 -3.60
N SER A 22 -2.01 6.93 -4.39
CA SER A 22 -2.59 6.36 -5.61
C SER A 22 -2.24 4.89 -5.75
N LEU A 23 -3.14 4.10 -6.33
CA LEU A 23 -2.90 2.67 -6.62
C LEU A 23 -1.71 2.48 -7.57
N ASP A 24 -1.47 3.42 -8.50
CA ASP A 24 -0.29 3.40 -9.37
C ASP A 24 1.02 3.54 -8.57
N ALA A 25 1.05 4.47 -7.62
CA ALA A 25 2.19 4.63 -6.71
C ALA A 25 2.38 3.38 -5.83
N ALA A 26 1.29 2.77 -5.35
CA ALA A 26 1.34 1.52 -4.60
C ALA A 26 1.98 0.38 -5.43
N ALA A 27 1.57 0.22 -6.69
CA ALA A 27 2.15 -0.80 -7.59
C ALA A 27 3.66 -0.58 -7.80
N LYS A 28 4.09 0.67 -8.01
CA LYS A 28 5.51 1.02 -8.15
C LYS A 28 6.32 0.67 -6.90
N ILE A 29 5.76 0.90 -5.71
CA ILE A 29 6.40 0.52 -4.46
C ILE A 29 6.56 -0.99 -4.36
N ILE A 30 5.52 -1.77 -4.67
CA ILE A 30 5.59 -3.24 -4.66
C ILE A 30 6.70 -3.72 -5.59
N HIS A 31 6.75 -3.20 -6.82
CA HIS A 31 7.80 -3.56 -7.78
C HIS A 31 9.20 -3.19 -7.31
N ARG A 32 9.36 -2.02 -6.68
CA ARG A 32 10.66 -1.58 -6.13
C ARG A 32 11.10 -2.45 -4.96
N HIS A 33 10.20 -2.72 -4.02
CA HIS A 33 10.50 -3.50 -2.81
C HIS A 33 10.85 -4.95 -3.13
N THR A 34 10.11 -5.56 -4.05
CA THR A 34 10.37 -6.94 -4.48
C THR A 34 11.62 -7.08 -5.36
N ALA A 35 12.27 -5.98 -5.77
CA ALA A 35 13.41 -5.95 -6.68
C ALA A 35 13.20 -6.83 -7.95
N GLY A 36 11.95 -6.91 -8.43
CA GLY A 36 11.56 -7.74 -9.57
C GLY A 36 11.24 -9.21 -9.25
N ARG A 37 11.42 -9.68 -8.01
CA ARG A 37 10.98 -11.01 -7.54
C ARG A 37 9.68 -10.88 -6.76
N VAL A 38 8.60 -10.69 -7.50
CA VAL A 38 7.24 -10.59 -6.96
C VAL A 38 6.83 -11.95 -6.40
N ASP A 39 6.67 -12.04 -5.08
CA ASP A 39 6.09 -13.19 -4.40
C ASP A 39 4.56 -13.28 -4.64
N GLU A 40 3.96 -14.42 -4.30
CA GLU A 40 2.54 -14.68 -4.55
C GLU A 40 1.62 -13.63 -3.89
N LYS A 41 1.99 -13.12 -2.71
CA LYS A 41 1.21 -12.09 -2.01
C LYS A 41 1.31 -10.75 -2.74
N ALA A 42 2.52 -10.34 -3.11
CA ALA A 42 2.73 -9.13 -3.89
C ALA A 42 2.01 -9.19 -5.26
N GLN A 43 1.99 -10.36 -5.91
CA GLN A 43 1.28 -10.56 -7.17
C GLN A 43 -0.23 -10.45 -7.00
N ALA A 44 -0.79 -10.99 -5.90
CA ALA A 44 -2.22 -10.87 -5.59
C ALA A 44 -2.63 -9.40 -5.40
N VAL A 45 -1.80 -8.59 -4.74
CA VAL A 45 -2.05 -7.14 -4.55
C VAL A 45 -1.99 -6.40 -5.88
N LEU A 46 -0.98 -6.68 -6.72
CA LEU A 46 -0.86 -6.07 -8.05
C LEU A 46 -2.06 -6.41 -8.95
N ARG A 47 -2.56 -7.64 -8.88
CA ARG A 47 -3.78 -8.04 -9.58
C ARG A 47 -5.00 -7.27 -9.08
N ALA A 48 -5.18 -7.15 -7.77
CA ALA A 48 -6.26 -6.35 -7.20
C ALA A 48 -6.20 -4.87 -7.65
N ILE A 49 -4.99 -4.29 -7.74
CA ILE A 49 -4.78 -2.94 -8.26
C ILE A 49 -5.20 -2.83 -9.73
N ALA A 50 -4.81 -3.80 -10.56
CA ALA A 50 -5.17 -3.83 -11.98
C ALA A 50 -6.69 -3.95 -12.19
N ASP A 51 -7.33 -4.85 -11.44
CA ASP A 51 -8.77 -5.14 -11.53
C ASP A 51 -9.65 -4.04 -10.88
N ALA A 52 -9.07 -3.08 -10.13
CA ALA A 52 -9.79 -2.06 -9.37
C ALA A 52 -10.50 -1.01 -10.25
N SER A 53 -11.50 -1.39 -11.04
CA SER A 53 -12.20 -0.52 -12.00
C SER A 53 -13.43 0.19 -11.43
N SER A 54 -13.73 -0.03 -10.15
CA SER A 54 -14.87 0.58 -9.44
C SER A 54 -14.42 1.10 -8.07
N PRO A 55 -15.14 2.04 -7.45
CA PRO A 55 -14.79 2.57 -6.12
C PRO A 55 -14.60 1.47 -5.08
N ARG A 56 -15.48 0.45 -5.08
CA ARG A 56 -15.34 -0.73 -4.21
C ARG A 56 -14.07 -1.54 -4.48
N GLY A 57 -13.67 -1.65 -5.74
CA GLY A 57 -12.42 -2.30 -6.14
C GLY A 57 -11.20 -1.50 -5.71
N VAL A 58 -11.26 -0.16 -5.80
CA VAL A 58 -10.21 0.74 -5.32
C VAL A 58 -10.03 0.62 -3.80
N ALA A 59 -11.12 0.59 -3.03
CA ALA A 59 -11.05 0.38 -1.59
C ALA A 59 -10.46 -1.00 -1.23
N ALA A 60 -10.88 -2.06 -1.94
CA ALA A 60 -10.33 -3.41 -1.74
C ALA A 60 -8.83 -3.48 -2.05
N ALA A 61 -8.39 -2.90 -3.16
CA ALA A 61 -6.98 -2.84 -3.55
C ALA A 61 -6.15 -1.99 -2.58
N SER A 62 -6.70 -0.86 -2.11
CA SER A 62 -6.09 -0.03 -1.08
C SER A 62 -5.88 -0.80 0.22
N GLY A 63 -6.89 -1.55 0.66
CA GLY A 63 -6.80 -2.40 1.85
C GLY A 63 -5.80 -3.55 1.69
N ALA A 64 -5.76 -4.19 0.52
CA ALA A 64 -4.80 -5.25 0.20
C ALA A 64 -3.36 -4.72 0.24
N PHE A 65 -3.10 -3.56 -0.36
CA PHE A 65 -1.80 -2.91 -0.32
C PHE A 65 -1.37 -2.56 1.11
N ARG A 66 -2.27 -1.96 1.90
CA ARG A 66 -1.98 -1.63 3.31
C ARG A 66 -1.64 -2.86 4.14
N ARG A 67 -2.35 -3.97 3.93
CA ARG A 67 -2.10 -5.24 4.63
C ARG A 67 -0.74 -5.82 4.24
N TRP A 68 -0.44 -5.86 2.94
CA TRP A 68 0.86 -6.30 2.44
C TRP A 68 1.99 -5.43 3.00
N ALA A 69 1.87 -4.11 2.95
CA ALA A 69 2.87 -3.20 3.51
C ALA A 69 3.06 -3.39 5.02
N LYS A 70 2.01 -3.80 5.76
CA LYS A 70 2.12 -4.16 7.17
C LYS A 70 2.90 -5.46 7.36
N GLU A 71 2.57 -6.50 6.59
CA GLU A 71 3.24 -7.81 6.66
C GLU A 71 4.72 -7.72 6.29
N GLU A 72 5.06 -6.86 5.33
CA GLU A 72 6.44 -6.59 4.91
C GLU A 72 7.20 -5.64 5.87
N GLY A 73 6.55 -5.14 6.94
CA GLY A 73 7.17 -4.20 7.88
C GLY A 73 7.46 -2.81 7.30
N LEU A 74 6.80 -2.46 6.19
CA LEU A 74 7.02 -1.22 5.45
C LEU A 74 6.19 -0.05 5.94
N LEU A 75 5.11 -0.28 6.69
CA LEU A 75 4.29 0.81 7.21
C LEU A 75 5.13 1.70 8.14
N LEU A 76 5.20 2.98 7.79
CA LEU A 76 5.53 4.04 8.75
C LEU A 76 4.28 4.18 9.62
N VAL A 77 4.15 3.30 10.61
CA VAL A 77 3.21 3.53 11.70
C VAL A 77 3.78 4.74 12.44
N PRO A 78 3.11 5.91 12.49
CA PRO A 78 3.51 6.91 13.44
C PRO A 78 3.48 6.24 14.83
N PRO A 79 4.51 6.42 15.67
CA PRO A 79 4.48 5.89 17.02
C PRO A 79 3.42 6.65 17.83
N GLU A 80 2.16 6.25 17.71
CA GLU A 80 1.09 6.72 18.59
C GLU A 80 0.15 5.55 18.89
N ASP A 81 0.55 4.71 19.86
CA ASP A 81 -0.28 4.33 21.04
C ASP A 81 0.50 3.45 22.06
N ASP A 82 1.73 3.83 22.43
CA ASP A 82 2.37 3.34 23.68
C ASP A 82 2.36 4.46 24.75
N ALA A 83 1.35 5.32 24.68
CA ALA A 83 1.10 6.42 25.62
C ALA A 83 -0.20 6.22 26.44
N SER A 84 -0.70 4.98 26.51
CA SER A 84 -1.67 4.56 27.53
C SER A 84 -1.04 3.54 28.48
N SER A 85 0.11 3.91 29.04
CA SER A 85 0.65 3.29 30.25
C SER A 85 1.02 4.37 31.25
N ARG A 86 0.01 5.04 31.80
CA ARG A 86 0.01 5.60 33.16
C ARG A 86 -1.37 5.98 33.63
#